data_AF-M5FX05-F1
#
_entry.id   AF-M5FX05-F1
#
_cell.length_a   1.000
_cell.length_b   1.000
_cell.length_c   1.000
_cell.angle_alpha   90.00
_cell.angle_beta   90.00
_cell.angle_gamma   90.00
#
_symmetry.space_group_name_H-M   'P 1'
#
loop_
_entity.id
_entity.type
_entity.pdbx_description
1 polymer ?
#
loop_
_entity_poly.entity_id
_entity_poly.type
_entity_poly.pdbx_seq_one_letter_code
_entity_poly.pdbx_strand_id
1 'polypeptide(L)'
;MAPIQLSDFVFIPAHDNAAPTVHVTWSQSWTEYTKDYKFFMAKAGNDQKDEVPLYIASEFADESHFKGVETVTVDGTEYYKMKVDGRFQYGQKGKNGEGRFLVWHDKSRKPYQHRFVNSTVQLQALGLGTKLAGYFGYGNVADLAGNALKAAFGDYLHNF
;
A
#
# COMPACT_ATOMS: atom_id res chain seq x y z
N MET A 1 -11.78 8.73 7.55
CA MET A 1 -10.33 8.69 7.81
C MET A 1 -9.69 9.91 7.15
N ALA A 2 -8.87 10.66 7.90
CA ALA A 2 -8.07 11.74 7.31
C ALA A 2 -6.93 11.15 6.45
N PRO A 3 -6.53 11.79 5.34
CA PRO A 3 -5.44 11.27 4.51
C PRO A 3 -4.12 11.29 5.27
N ILE A 4 -3.36 10.19 5.18
CA ILE A 4 -2.01 10.07 5.75
C ILE A 4 -1.10 11.18 5.26
N GLN A 5 -0.38 11.85 6.16
CA GLN A 5 0.54 12.93 5.90
C GLN A 5 2.00 12.54 6.19
N LEU A 6 2.93 13.37 5.71
CA LEU A 6 4.32 13.29 6.10
C LEU A 6 4.44 13.45 7.63
N SER A 7 5.31 12.66 8.25
CA SER A 7 5.52 12.57 9.70
C SER A 7 4.46 11.82 10.52
N ASP A 8 3.38 11.34 9.91
CA ASP A 8 2.48 10.39 10.58
C ASP A 8 3.19 9.07 10.86
N PHE A 9 2.63 8.27 11.76
CA PHE A 9 3.10 6.92 12.02
C PHE A 9 2.18 5.87 11.39
N VAL A 10 2.81 4.85 10.81
CA VAL A 10 2.16 3.62 10.38
C VAL A 10 2.76 2.43 11.11
N PHE A 11 1.92 1.45 11.39
CA PHE A 11 2.23 0.27 12.17
C PHE A 11 2.05 -0.94 11.26
N ILE A 12 3.16 -1.57 10.91
CA ILE A 12 3.22 -2.68 9.97
C ILE A 12 3.35 -3.96 10.79
N PRO A 13 2.48 -4.98 10.61
CA PRO A 13 2.59 -6.23 11.35
C PRO A 13 4.01 -6.81 11.27
N ALA A 14 4.65 -7.02 12.43
CA ALA A 14 6.00 -7.56 12.51
C ALA A 14 5.98 -9.07 12.26
N HIS A 15 7.03 -9.59 11.64
CA HIS A 15 7.22 -11.02 11.37
C HIS A 15 6.07 -11.71 10.60
N ASP A 16 5.26 -10.95 9.84
CA ASP A 16 4.23 -11.52 8.97
C ASP A 16 4.89 -12.13 7.72
N ASN A 17 5.49 -13.30 7.90
CA ASN A 17 6.01 -14.12 6.80
C ASN A 17 4.90 -14.59 5.84
N ALA A 18 3.63 -14.44 6.21
CA ALA A 18 2.47 -14.77 5.40
C ALA A 18 1.93 -13.57 4.61
N ALA A 19 2.58 -12.41 4.68
CA ALA A 19 2.16 -11.22 3.95
C ALA A 19 2.00 -11.55 2.46
N PRO A 20 0.78 -11.34 1.91
CA PRO A 20 0.48 -11.71 0.56
C PRO A 20 1.32 -10.91 -0.42
N THR A 21 1.69 -11.56 -1.52
CA THR A 21 2.50 -10.95 -2.57
C THR A 21 1.59 -10.57 -3.73
N VAL A 22 1.73 -9.35 -4.23
CA VAL A 22 1.07 -8.88 -5.44
C VAL A 22 2.10 -8.57 -6.51
N HIS A 23 1.75 -8.88 -7.76
CA HIS A 23 2.61 -8.61 -8.90
C HIS A 23 2.18 -7.31 -9.58
N VAL A 24 3.08 -6.33 -9.58
CA VAL A 24 2.85 -5.02 -10.19
C VAL A 24 3.65 -4.94 -11.50
N THR A 25 2.93 -4.88 -12.61
CA THR A 25 3.50 -4.75 -13.96
C THR A 25 3.24 -3.35 -14.51
N TRP A 26 4.29 -2.68 -15.01
CA TRP A 26 4.21 -1.37 -15.63
C TRP A 26 5.17 -1.25 -16.82
N SER A 27 4.96 -0.25 -17.67
CA SER A 27 5.88 0.09 -18.76
C SER A 27 6.57 1.42 -18.48
N GLN A 28 7.87 1.48 -18.72
CA GLN A 28 8.70 2.69 -18.62
C GLN A 28 9.79 2.63 -19.69
N SER A 29 9.97 3.71 -20.45
CA SER A 29 10.97 3.77 -21.54
C SER A 29 10.86 2.60 -22.53
N TRP A 30 9.62 2.27 -22.94
CA TRP A 30 9.31 1.17 -23.87
C TRP A 30 9.66 -0.25 -23.38
N THR A 31 10.07 -0.38 -22.12
CA THR A 31 10.36 -1.67 -21.50
C THR A 31 9.25 -2.00 -20.51
N GLU A 32 8.78 -3.23 -20.52
CA GLU A 32 7.87 -3.75 -19.50
C GLU A 32 8.67 -4.26 -18.29
N TYR A 33 8.24 -3.85 -17.10
CA TYR A 33 8.81 -4.26 -15.84
C TYR A 33 7.72 -4.92 -14.99
N THR A 34 8.10 -6.00 -14.31
CA THR A 34 7.27 -6.65 -13.29
C THR A 34 8.09 -6.75 -12.00
N LYS A 35 7.48 -6.34 -10.89
CA LYS A 35 8.07 -6.48 -9.56
C LYS A 35 7.02 -6.94 -8.55
N ASP A 36 7.51 -7.64 -7.55
CA ASP A 36 6.70 -8.18 -6.47
C ASP A 36 6.66 -7.20 -5.30
N TYR A 37 5.48 -7.08 -4.71
CA TYR A 37 5.25 -6.25 -3.54
C TYR A 37 4.54 -7.08 -2.47
N LYS A 38 5.00 -6.98 -1.23
CA LYS A 38 4.30 -7.45 -0.05
C LYS A 38 3.20 -6.45 0.30
N PHE A 39 1.99 -6.96 0.48
CA PHE A 39 0.82 -6.17 0.79
C PHE A 39 0.45 -6.30 2.26
N PHE A 40 0.21 -5.15 2.90
CA PHE A 40 -0.20 -5.06 4.30
C PHE A 40 -1.41 -4.13 4.43
N MET A 41 -2.28 -4.46 5.37
CA MET A 41 -3.21 -3.49 5.96
C MET A 41 -2.55 -2.93 7.22
N ALA A 42 -1.77 -1.87 7.05
CA ALA A 42 -1.07 -1.24 8.16
C ALA A 42 -2.05 -0.44 9.01
N LYS A 43 -1.87 -0.43 10.34
CA LYS A 43 -2.60 0.51 11.19
C LYS A 43 -1.98 1.90 11.05
N ALA A 44 -2.77 2.95 11.16
CA ALA A 44 -2.32 4.32 11.04
C ALA A 44 -3.04 5.27 12.00
N GLY A 45 -2.44 6.44 12.22
CA GLY A 45 -2.94 7.46 13.13
C GLY A 45 -2.62 7.17 14.59
N ASN A 46 -2.83 8.17 15.45
CA ASN A 46 -2.46 8.11 16.87
C ASN A 46 -3.20 7.00 17.64
N ASP A 47 -4.45 6.72 17.26
CA ASP A 47 -5.30 5.71 17.91
C ASP A 47 -5.10 4.31 17.32
N GLN A 48 -4.36 4.17 16.21
CA GLN A 48 -4.06 2.89 15.55
C GLN A 48 -5.30 2.08 15.14
N LYS A 49 -6.46 2.74 15.04
CA LYS A 49 -7.75 2.16 14.65
C LYS A 49 -7.98 2.18 13.15
N ASP A 50 -7.43 3.18 12.47
CA ASP A 50 -7.57 3.30 11.04
C ASP A 50 -6.58 2.37 10.35
N GLU A 51 -7.02 1.72 9.28
CA GLU A 51 -6.16 0.86 8.46
C GLU A 51 -5.89 1.52 7.11
N VAL A 52 -4.64 1.45 6.67
CA VAL A 52 -4.18 1.98 5.39
C VAL A 52 -3.55 0.86 4.56
N PRO A 53 -3.92 0.73 3.28
CA PRO A 53 -3.23 -0.17 2.37
C PRO A 53 -1.77 0.26 2.20
N LEU A 54 -0.84 -0.67 2.40
CA LEU A 54 0.59 -0.46 2.26
C LEU A 54 1.20 -1.54 1.36
N TYR A 55 1.93 -1.11 0.34
CA TYR A 55 2.69 -1.97 -0.55
C TYR A 55 4.18 -1.74 -0.30
N ILE A 56 4.93 -2.78 0.02
CA ILE A 56 6.38 -2.72 0.19
C ILE A 56 7.01 -3.60 -0.87
N ALA A 57 7.94 -3.08 -1.66
CA ALA A 57 8.67 -3.89 -2.63
C ALA A 57 9.31 -5.09 -1.90
N SER A 58 9.21 -6.30 -2.48
CA SER A 58 9.62 -7.52 -1.78
C SER A 58 11.08 -7.48 -1.31
N GLU A 59 11.97 -6.81 -2.06
CA GLU A 59 13.37 -6.61 -1.66
C GLU A 59 13.55 -5.67 -0.45
N PHE A 60 12.55 -4.85 -0.11
CA PHE A 60 12.55 -3.95 1.05
C PHE A 60 11.75 -4.51 2.23
N ALA A 61 11.03 -5.62 2.03
CA ALA A 61 10.22 -6.26 3.05
C ALA A 61 11.02 -7.27 3.92
N ASP A 62 12.34 -7.34 3.74
CA ASP A 62 13.23 -8.15 4.57
C ASP A 62 13.51 -7.49 5.94
N GLU A 63 13.78 -8.31 6.96
CA GLU A 63 14.06 -7.87 8.33
C GLU A 63 15.23 -6.88 8.42
N SER A 64 16.18 -6.94 7.49
CA SER A 64 17.30 -6.00 7.42
C SER A 64 16.85 -4.54 7.24
N HIS A 65 15.74 -4.30 6.52
CA HIS A 65 15.16 -2.99 6.30
C HIS A 65 14.33 -2.48 7.49
N PHE A 66 13.95 -3.38 8.40
CA PHE A 66 13.28 -3.07 9.66
C PHE A 66 14.24 -3.06 10.86
N LYS A 67 15.53 -3.31 10.65
CA LYS A 67 16.52 -3.32 11.72
C LYS A 67 16.59 -1.96 12.42
N GLY A 68 16.37 -1.97 13.74
CA GLY A 68 16.38 -0.76 14.57
C GLY A 68 15.10 0.08 14.48
N VAL A 69 14.07 -0.40 13.78
CA VAL A 69 12.72 0.17 13.85
C VAL A 69 12.10 -0.21 15.20
N GLU A 70 11.48 0.76 15.86
CA GLU A 70 10.73 0.55 17.11
C GLU A 70 9.60 -0.47 16.87
N THR A 71 9.53 -1.51 17.70
CA THR A 71 8.37 -2.42 17.72
C THR A 71 7.40 -2.03 18.83
N VAL A 72 6.11 -2.19 18.54
CA VAL A 72 5.02 -1.90 19.48
C VAL A 72 4.01 -3.03 19.42
N THR A 73 3.57 -3.52 20.58
CA THR A 73 2.54 -4.56 20.67
C THR A 73 1.17 -3.94 20.85
N VAL A 74 0.24 -4.31 19.98
CA VAL A 74 -1.15 -3.82 19.95
C VAL A 74 -2.06 -5.03 19.86
N ASP A 75 -2.94 -5.20 20.85
CA ASP A 75 -3.86 -6.34 20.93
C ASP A 75 -3.16 -7.72 20.82
N GLY A 76 -1.94 -7.84 21.35
CA GLY A 76 -1.14 -9.06 21.31
C GLY A 76 -0.42 -9.33 19.98
N THR A 77 -0.55 -8.44 18.99
CA THR A 77 0.21 -8.49 17.73
C THR A 77 1.34 -7.46 17.78
N GLU A 78 2.57 -7.85 17.42
CA GLU A 78 3.70 -6.93 17.32
C GLU A 78 3.68 -6.20 15.97
N TYR A 79 4.02 -4.91 15.99
CA TYR A 79 4.08 -4.06 14.80
C TYR A 79 5.39 -3.28 14.76
N TYR A 80 5.99 -3.14 13.58
CA TYR A 80 7.00 -2.13 13.32
C TYR A 80 6.34 -0.75 13.21
N LYS A 81 6.73 0.17 14.09
CA LYS A 81 6.27 1.56 14.07
C LYS A 81 7.19 2.38 13.19
N MET A 82 6.68 2.76 12.02
CA MET A 82 7.42 3.53 11.04
C MET A 82 6.85 4.93 10.89
N LYS A 83 7.73 5.93 10.91
CA LYS A 83 7.38 7.28 10.51
C LYS A 83 7.26 7.35 8.99
N VAL A 84 6.15 7.90 8.49
CA VAL A 84 5.95 8.23 7.09
C VAL A 84 6.92 9.36 6.75
N ASP A 85 7.90 9.03 5.93
CA ASP A 85 8.95 9.94 5.52
C ASP A 85 9.21 9.83 4.01
N GLY A 86 10.32 10.44 3.56
CA GLY A 86 10.74 10.45 2.18
C GLY A 86 11.08 9.08 1.58
N ARG A 87 10.96 7.96 2.31
CA ARG A 87 11.05 6.61 1.75
C ARG A 87 9.75 6.18 1.06
N PHE A 88 8.63 6.70 1.53
CA PHE A 88 7.32 6.36 1.00
C PHE A 88 6.97 7.25 -0.20
N GLN A 89 6.16 6.68 -1.07
CA GLN A 89 5.29 7.39 -2.01
C GLN A 89 3.85 7.04 -1.66
N TYR A 90 2.90 7.76 -2.24
CA TYR A 90 1.48 7.47 -2.06
C TYR A 90 0.70 7.54 -3.36
N GLY A 91 -0.35 6.74 -3.45
CA GLY A 91 -1.42 6.90 -4.43
C GLY A 91 -2.70 7.33 -3.73
N GLN A 92 -3.67 7.84 -4.48
CA GLN A 92 -4.96 8.26 -3.97
C GLN A 92 -6.05 8.12 -5.04
N LYS A 93 -7.28 7.82 -4.62
CA LYS A 93 -8.44 7.67 -5.52
C LYS A 93 -8.82 9.01 -6.17
N GLY A 94 -8.69 10.11 -5.44
CA GLY A 94 -9.12 11.43 -5.90
C GLY A 94 -8.19 12.55 -5.43
N LYS A 95 -8.37 13.74 -6.01
CA LYS A 95 -7.53 14.93 -5.75
C LYS A 95 -7.57 15.42 -4.30
N ASN A 96 -8.62 15.06 -3.55
CA ASN A 96 -8.82 15.45 -2.16
C ASN A 96 -8.11 14.55 -1.15
N GLY A 97 -7.31 13.57 -1.60
CA GLY A 97 -6.62 12.61 -0.71
C GLY A 97 -7.46 11.40 -0.32
N GLU A 98 -8.66 11.25 -0.89
CA GLU A 98 -9.52 10.09 -0.64
C GLU A 98 -8.84 8.78 -1.05
N GLY A 99 -8.93 7.76 -0.19
CA GLY A 99 -8.35 6.44 -0.44
C GLY A 99 -6.82 6.49 -0.58
N ARG A 100 -6.12 7.31 0.21
CA ARG A 100 -4.66 7.39 0.16
C ARG A 100 -4.02 6.10 0.64
N PHE A 101 -3.19 5.48 -0.19
CA PHE A 101 -2.42 4.29 0.16
C PHE A 101 -0.93 4.54 0.03
N LEU A 102 -0.12 3.75 0.73
CA LEU A 102 1.33 3.92 0.79
C LEU A 102 2.06 2.90 -0.08
N VAL A 103 3.16 3.33 -0.66
CA VAL A 103 4.09 2.47 -1.41
C VAL A 103 5.51 2.76 -0.94
N TRP A 104 6.24 1.71 -0.53
CA TRP A 104 7.66 1.80 -0.23
C TRP A 104 8.45 0.96 -1.23
N HIS A 105 9.18 1.64 -2.12
CA HIS A 105 10.00 1.01 -3.16
C HIS A 105 11.07 1.98 -3.68
N ASP A 106 11.90 1.49 -4.61
CA ASP A 106 12.80 2.35 -5.36
C ASP A 106 12.03 3.38 -6.20
N LYS A 107 12.22 4.66 -5.89
CA LYS A 107 11.55 5.81 -6.50
C LYS A 107 11.97 6.09 -7.95
N SER A 108 13.00 5.40 -8.46
CA SER A 108 13.35 5.44 -9.89
C SER A 108 12.27 4.79 -10.76
N ARG A 109 11.47 3.90 -10.16
CA ARG A 109 10.34 3.21 -10.79
C ARG A 109 9.17 4.17 -10.91
N LYS A 110 8.52 4.19 -12.07
CA LYS A 110 7.36 5.04 -12.33
C LYS A 110 6.10 4.22 -12.68
N PRO A 111 5.67 3.28 -11.84
CA PRO A 111 4.35 2.66 -12.01
C PRO A 111 3.25 3.70 -11.75
N TYR A 112 2.18 3.64 -12.54
CA TYR A 112 0.96 4.39 -12.26
C TYR A 112 0.26 3.84 -11.02
N GLN A 113 -0.41 4.70 -10.26
CA GLN A 113 -1.06 4.31 -9.01
C GLN A 113 -2.12 3.20 -9.19
N HIS A 114 -2.84 3.17 -10.31
CA HIS A 114 -3.84 2.12 -10.59
C HIS A 114 -3.25 0.72 -10.64
N ARG A 115 -1.96 0.57 -10.95
CA ARG A 115 -1.30 -0.74 -11.06
C ARG A 115 -1.26 -1.45 -9.71
N PHE A 116 -1.10 -0.71 -8.62
CA PHE A 116 -1.16 -1.27 -7.27
C PHE A 116 -2.57 -1.73 -6.94
N VAL A 117 -3.57 -0.86 -7.10
CA VAL A 117 -4.97 -1.20 -6.81
C VAL A 117 -5.45 -2.41 -7.62
N ASN A 118 -5.08 -2.48 -8.91
CA ASN A 118 -5.41 -3.63 -9.76
C ASN A 118 -4.69 -4.91 -9.31
N SER A 119 -3.42 -4.81 -8.91
CA SER A 119 -2.67 -5.97 -8.45
C SER A 119 -3.28 -6.59 -7.20
N THR A 120 -3.97 -5.81 -6.38
CA THR A 120 -4.61 -6.30 -5.15
C THR A 120 -5.92 -7.02 -5.39
N VAL A 121 -6.50 -6.95 -6.59
CA VAL A 121 -7.56 -7.86 -7.04
C VAL A 121 -7.07 -9.32 -6.99
N GLN A 122 -5.76 -9.56 -7.18
CA GLN A 122 -5.15 -10.88 -7.02
C GLN A 122 -5.36 -11.45 -5.60
N LEU A 123 -5.54 -10.58 -4.60
CA LEU A 123 -5.73 -10.97 -3.20
C LEU A 123 -7.20 -11.26 -2.83
N GLN A 124 -8.11 -11.30 -3.80
CA GLN A 124 -9.52 -11.61 -3.54
C GLN A 124 -9.71 -12.97 -2.86
N ALA A 125 -8.93 -13.98 -3.25
CA ALA A 125 -8.98 -15.32 -2.65
C ALA A 125 -8.65 -15.32 -1.15
N LEU A 126 -7.97 -14.28 -0.66
CA LEU A 126 -7.60 -14.09 0.74
C LEU A 126 -8.59 -13.19 1.50
N GLY A 127 -9.73 -12.82 0.90
CA GLY A 127 -10.73 -11.92 1.49
C GLY A 127 -10.31 -10.44 1.56
N LEU A 128 -9.05 -10.13 1.26
CA LEU A 128 -8.50 -8.76 1.30
C LEU A 128 -9.06 -7.86 0.19
N GLY A 129 -9.47 -8.44 -0.94
CA GLY A 129 -10.10 -7.70 -2.02
C GLY A 129 -11.35 -6.95 -1.58
N THR A 130 -12.24 -7.58 -0.79
CA THR A 130 -13.49 -6.96 -0.31
C THR A 130 -13.21 -5.83 0.68
N LYS A 131 -12.22 -6.02 1.57
CA LYS A 131 -11.78 -4.99 2.51
C LYS A 131 -11.25 -3.75 1.78
N LEU A 132 -10.47 -3.95 0.72
CA LEU A 132 -9.97 -2.87 -0.14
C LEU A 132 -11.07 -2.19 -0.93
N ALA A 133 -12.02 -2.95 -1.48
CA ALA A 133 -13.18 -2.37 -2.15
C ALA A 133 -13.90 -1.41 -1.19
N GLY A 134 -14.17 -1.85 0.05
CA GLY A 134 -14.73 -1.00 1.09
C GLY A 134 -13.87 0.23 1.42
N TYR A 135 -12.55 0.05 1.57
CA TYR A 135 -11.60 1.14 1.83
C TYR A 135 -11.66 2.23 0.74
N PHE A 136 -11.72 1.83 -0.52
CA PHE A 136 -11.83 2.74 -1.65
C PHE A 136 -13.28 3.18 -1.96
N GLY A 137 -14.27 2.78 -1.16
CA GLY A 137 -15.67 3.15 -1.30
C GLY A 137 -16.39 2.47 -2.48
N TYR A 138 -15.98 1.26 -2.85
CA TYR A 138 -16.63 0.40 -3.84
C TYR A 138 -17.41 -0.72 -3.16
N GLY A 139 -18.56 -1.08 -3.73
CA GLY A 139 -19.45 -2.10 -3.15
C GLY A 139 -18.94 -3.53 -3.29
N ASN A 140 -18.04 -3.80 -4.24
CA ASN A 140 -17.42 -5.12 -4.44
C ASN A 140 -16.08 -5.00 -5.18
N VAL A 141 -15.37 -6.13 -5.30
CA VAL A 141 -14.06 -6.22 -5.96
C VAL A 141 -14.14 -6.00 -7.46
N ALA A 142 -15.23 -6.40 -8.12
CA ALA A 142 -15.40 -6.20 -9.56
C ALA A 142 -15.52 -4.71 -9.91
N ASP A 143 -16.25 -3.95 -9.08
CA ASP A 143 -16.35 -2.49 -9.19
C ASP A 143 -15.01 -1.81 -8.92
N LEU A 144 -14.25 -2.29 -7.92
CA LEU A 144 -12.89 -1.82 -7.67
C LEU A 144 -12.01 -2.06 -8.90
N ALA A 145 -12.00 -3.26 -9.48
CA ALA A 145 -11.21 -3.59 -10.66
C ALA A 145 -11.62 -2.74 -11.87
N GLY A 146 -12.93 -2.67 -12.16
CA GLY A 146 -13.47 -1.93 -13.29
C GLY A 146 -13.29 -0.41 -13.18
N ASN A 147 -13.29 0.15 -11.96
CA ASN A 147 -13.15 1.59 -11.74
C ASN A 147 -11.74 2.04 -11.38
N ALA A 148 -10.89 1.20 -10.79
CA ALA A 148 -9.46 1.49 -10.70
C ALA A 148 -8.86 1.63 -12.12
N LEU A 149 -9.38 0.85 -13.06
CA LEU A 149 -9.15 1.01 -14.50
C LEU A 149 -9.79 2.25 -15.13
N LYS A 150 -10.63 3.05 -14.44
CA LYS A 150 -11.28 4.24 -15.04
C LYS A 150 -10.91 5.54 -14.35
N ALA A 151 -10.81 5.54 -13.01
CA ALA A 151 -10.53 6.71 -12.19
C ALA A 151 -9.02 7.01 -12.03
N ALA A 152 -8.16 6.02 -12.28
CA ALA A 152 -6.71 6.14 -12.05
C ALA A 152 -5.85 5.95 -13.32
N PHE A 153 -6.43 6.12 -14.52
CA PHE A 153 -5.63 6.38 -15.72
C PHE A 153 -5.01 7.77 -15.61
N GLY A 154 -3.69 7.81 -15.42
CA GLY A 154 -2.88 9.00 -15.69
C GLY A 154 -1.89 9.39 -14.59
N ASP A 155 -2.18 9.06 -13.34
CA ASP A 155 -1.37 9.57 -12.23
C ASP A 155 -0.30 8.57 -11.77
N TYR A 156 0.93 9.06 -11.73
CA TYR A 156 2.03 8.40 -11.04
C TYR A 156 1.82 8.47 -9.52
N LEU A 157 2.55 7.65 -8.78
CA LEU A 157 2.65 7.82 -7.35
C LEU A 157 3.22 9.21 -7.00
N HIS A 158 2.73 9.79 -5.92
CA HIS A 158 3.16 11.08 -5.41
C HIS A 158 4.23 10.90 -4.33
N ASN A 159 5.14 11.88 -4.23
CA ASN A 159 6.04 11.99 -3.09
C ASN A 159 5.35 12.75 -1.96
N PHE A 160 5.70 12.39 -0.71
CA PHE A 160 5.39 13.17 0.48
C PHE A 160 6.25 14.43 0.57
#